data_AF-A0A316PYJ9-F1
#
_entry.id   AF-A0A316PYJ9-F1
#
_cell.length_a   1.000
_cell.length_b   1.000
_cell.length_c   1.000
_cell.angle_alpha   90.00
_cell.angle_beta   90.00
_cell.angle_gamma   90.00
#
_symmetry.space_group_name_H-M   'P 1'
#
loop_
_entity.id
_entity.type
_entity.pdbx_description
1 polymer ?
#
loop_
_entity_poly.entity_id
_entity_poly.type
_entity_poly.pdbx_seq_one_letter_code
_entity_poly.pdbx_strand_id
1 'polypeptide(L)'
;MRQEEFLNSFREALIGKVPDNVIQDNLNYYRNYISSQINSGRREEDVLGSLGDPRLLAKTIEESNKFAMGEERQSYYQDNNTGAYRNQNDDQEQKTGYHKTVNLPGWLLSIIGLALMMLVIVVAFSLISFFAPAILALSLVLLVIHLIRSWQRRY
;
A
#
# COMPACT_ATOMS: atom_id res chain seq x y z
N MET A 1 32.69 0.31 -10.31
CA MET A 1 32.35 1.23 -9.19
C MET A 1 32.04 0.38 -7.97
N ARG A 2 32.42 0.86 -6.78
CA ARG A 2 32.04 0.20 -5.51
C ARG A 2 30.74 0.77 -4.96
N GLN A 3 30.12 0.06 -4.03
CA GLN A 3 28.87 0.42 -3.36
C GLN A 3 28.96 1.81 -2.74
N GLU A 4 30.05 2.13 -2.06
CA GLU A 4 30.24 3.45 -1.45
C GLU A 4 30.31 4.57 -2.48
N GLU A 5 31.02 4.35 -3.59
CA GLU A 5 31.13 5.32 -4.69
C GLU A 5 29.78 5.54 -5.37
N PHE A 6 29.01 4.47 -5.56
CA PHE A 6 27.65 4.54 -6.08
C PHE A 6 26.73 5.35 -5.16
N LEU A 7 26.70 5.01 -3.86
CA LEU A 7 25.84 5.68 -2.89
C LEU A 7 26.24 7.15 -2.66
N ASN A 8 27.54 7.47 -2.71
CA ASN A 8 28.02 8.84 -2.64
C ASN A 8 27.59 9.64 -3.87
N SER A 9 27.78 9.09 -5.07
CA SER A 9 27.34 9.72 -6.33
C SER A 9 25.81 9.92 -6.36
N PHE A 10 25.06 8.94 -5.85
CA PHE A 10 23.61 9.00 -5.71
C PHE A 10 23.19 10.11 -4.73
N ARG A 11 23.82 10.19 -3.56
CA ARG A 11 23.59 11.25 -2.57
C ARG A 11 23.88 12.63 -3.15
N GLU A 12 25.04 12.82 -3.76
CA GLU A 12 25.44 14.10 -4.36
C GLU A 12 24.44 14.59 -5.41
N ALA A 13 23.91 13.68 -6.22
CA ALA A 13 22.92 14.02 -7.23
C ALA A 13 21.55 14.44 -6.66
N LEU A 14 21.26 14.11 -5.39
CA LEU A 14 20.02 14.44 -4.67
C LEU A 14 20.13 15.67 -3.78
N ILE A 15 21.34 15.98 -3.26
CA ILE A 15 21.56 17.14 -2.38
C ILE A 15 21.03 18.42 -3.06
N GLY A 16 20.23 19.17 -2.31
CA GLY A 16 19.64 20.44 -2.77
C GLY A 16 18.48 20.29 -3.77
N LYS A 17 18.10 19.06 -4.14
CA LYS A 17 16.99 18.80 -5.07
C LYS A 17 15.78 18.14 -4.43
N VAL A 18 16.00 17.42 -3.33
CA VAL A 18 14.96 16.77 -2.52
C VAL A 18 15.25 16.98 -1.02
N PRO A 19 14.25 16.85 -0.13
CA PRO A 19 14.44 16.95 1.32
C PRO A 19 15.38 15.90 1.90
N ASP A 20 16.06 16.24 2.99
CA ASP A 20 17.04 15.36 3.64
C ASP A 20 16.46 14.00 4.07
N ASN A 21 15.21 13.96 4.53
CA ASN A 21 14.55 12.69 4.88
C ASN A 21 14.40 11.78 3.65
N VAL A 22 14.02 12.33 2.49
CA VAL A 22 13.92 11.58 1.23
C VAL A 22 15.30 11.05 0.81
N ILE A 23 16.37 11.84 0.99
CA ILE A 23 17.74 11.41 0.70
C ILE A 23 18.12 10.21 1.58
N GLN A 24 17.90 10.31 2.90
CA GLN A 24 18.24 9.26 3.86
C GLN A 24 17.46 7.97 3.60
N ASP A 25 16.16 8.06 3.34
CA ASP A 25 15.31 6.90 3.08
C ASP A 25 15.77 6.14 1.83
N ASN A 26 16.06 6.87 0.74
CA ASN A 26 16.53 6.25 -0.49
C ASN A 26 17.93 5.66 -0.32
N LEU A 27 18.84 6.33 0.40
CA LEU A 27 20.17 5.78 0.68
C LEU A 27 20.11 4.49 1.49
N ASN A 28 19.25 4.43 2.49
CA ASN A 28 19.04 3.23 3.29
C ASN A 28 18.44 2.11 2.44
N TYR A 29 17.46 2.42 1.60
CA TYR A 29 16.86 1.45 0.68
C TYR A 29 17.89 0.82 -0.25
N TYR A 30 18.65 1.62 -1.00
CA TYR A 30 19.63 1.11 -1.95
C TYR A 30 20.81 0.41 -1.26
N ARG A 31 21.25 0.90 -0.09
CA ARG A 31 22.26 0.20 0.72
C ARG A 31 21.80 -1.20 1.09
N ASN A 32 20.58 -1.32 1.64
CA ASN A 32 20.03 -2.60 2.06
C ASN A 32 19.81 -3.54 0.88
N TYR A 33 19.31 -3.03 -0.24
CA TYR A 33 19.16 -3.81 -1.46
C TYR A 33 20.51 -4.36 -1.96
N ILE A 34 21.52 -3.51 -2.10
CA ILE A 34 22.84 -3.91 -2.57
C ILE A 34 23.44 -4.97 -1.64
N SER A 35 23.44 -4.71 -0.33
CA SER A 35 23.95 -5.65 0.66
C SER A 35 23.18 -6.97 0.66
N SER A 36 21.86 -6.94 0.50
CA SER A 36 21.05 -8.16 0.38
C SER A 36 21.39 -8.96 -0.87
N GLN A 37 21.59 -8.32 -2.02
CA GLN A 37 21.92 -9.02 -3.25
C GLN A 37 23.32 -9.66 -3.20
N ILE A 38 24.28 -8.97 -2.59
CA ILE A 38 25.63 -9.50 -2.36
C ILE A 38 25.58 -10.70 -1.42
N ASN A 39 24.82 -10.59 -0.31
CA ASN A 39 24.65 -11.69 0.64
C ASN A 39 23.95 -12.92 0.02
N SER A 40 23.12 -12.71 -1.00
CA SER A 40 22.51 -13.78 -1.80
C SER A 40 23.45 -14.43 -2.82
N GLY A 41 24.73 -14.03 -2.86
CA GLY A 41 25.76 -14.62 -3.70
C GLY A 41 25.98 -13.94 -5.05
N ARG A 42 25.38 -12.77 -5.32
CA ARG A 42 25.67 -11.98 -6.52
C ARG A 42 26.94 -11.16 -6.35
N ARG A 43 27.69 -10.95 -7.43
CA ARG A 43 28.83 -10.04 -7.41
C ARG A 43 28.34 -8.60 -7.35
N GLU A 44 29.02 -7.79 -6.55
CA GLU A 44 28.71 -6.36 -6.37
C GLU A 44 28.61 -5.61 -7.70
N GLU A 45 29.55 -5.83 -8.62
CA GLU A 45 29.57 -5.22 -9.94
C GLU A 45 28.31 -5.54 -10.76
N ASP A 46 27.81 -6.78 -10.68
CA ASP A 46 26.59 -7.19 -11.39
C ASP A 46 25.35 -6.56 -10.76
N VAL A 47 25.35 -6.37 -9.43
CA VAL A 47 24.30 -5.64 -8.70
C VAL A 47 24.26 -4.18 -9.11
N LEU A 48 25.41 -3.52 -9.04
CA LEU A 48 25.55 -2.12 -9.38
C LEU A 48 25.29 -1.86 -10.87
N GLY A 49 25.76 -2.75 -11.76
CA GLY A 49 25.46 -2.71 -13.18
C GLY A 49 23.97 -2.88 -13.48
N SER A 50 23.27 -3.75 -12.73
CA SER A 50 21.82 -3.92 -12.87
C SER A 50 21.01 -2.71 -12.38
N LEU A 51 21.54 -1.96 -11.41
CA LEU A 51 20.94 -0.71 -10.95
C LEU A 51 21.20 0.46 -11.91
N GLY A 52 22.31 0.42 -12.66
CA GLY A 52 22.67 1.44 -13.63
C GLY A 52 23.37 2.66 -13.03
N ASP A 53 23.24 3.81 -13.69
CA ASP A 53 23.91 5.06 -13.26
C ASP A 53 23.21 5.65 -12.02
N PRO A 54 23.93 5.89 -10.90
CA PRO A 54 23.35 6.50 -9.71
C PRO A 54 22.71 7.87 -9.96
N ARG A 55 23.21 8.66 -10.91
CA ARG A 55 22.66 9.99 -11.25
C ARG A 55 21.30 9.90 -11.93
N LEU A 56 21.09 8.87 -12.75
CA LEU A 56 19.79 8.64 -13.39
C LEU A 56 18.74 8.20 -12.37
N LEU A 57 19.13 7.32 -11.43
CA LEU A 57 18.25 6.94 -10.33
C LEU A 57 17.88 8.16 -9.48
N ALA A 58 18.87 9.00 -9.14
CA ALA A 58 18.63 10.25 -8.41
C ALA A 58 17.69 11.19 -9.18
N LYS A 59 17.78 11.23 -10.52
CA LYS A 59 16.88 12.02 -11.36
C LYS A 59 15.43 11.53 -11.27
N THR A 60 15.20 10.22 -11.27
CA THR A 60 13.85 9.65 -11.10
C THR A 60 13.27 10.00 -9.73
N ILE A 61 14.08 9.98 -8.67
CA ILE A 61 13.63 10.39 -7.32
C ILE A 61 13.33 11.89 -7.28
N GLU A 62 14.19 12.73 -7.86
CA GLU A 62 13.96 14.17 -8.00
C GLU A 62 12.63 14.47 -8.70
N GLU A 63 12.36 13.83 -9.83
CA GLU A 63 11.14 14.02 -10.60
C GLU A 63 9.91 13.57 -9.81
N SER A 64 9.95 12.37 -9.22
CA SER A 64 8.86 11.84 -8.39
C SER A 64 8.55 12.77 -7.21
N ASN A 65 9.58 13.28 -6.54
CA ASN A 65 9.43 14.21 -5.43
C ASN A 65 8.84 15.57 -5.86
N LYS A 66 9.20 16.07 -7.06
CA LYS A 66 8.60 17.29 -7.62
C LYS A 66 7.10 17.15 -7.88
N PHE A 67 6.65 15.98 -8.34
CA PHE A 67 5.21 15.71 -8.52
C PHE A 67 4.48 15.63 -7.18
N ALA A 68 5.05 14.91 -6.20
CA ALA A 68 4.49 14.81 -4.84
C ALA A 68 4.37 16.20 -4.17
N MET A 69 5.42 17.02 -4.26
CA MET A 69 5.41 18.39 -3.73
C MET A 69 4.54 19.36 -4.54
N GLY A 70 4.31 19.09 -5.83
CA GLY A 70 3.42 19.89 -6.68
C GLY A 70 1.96 19.81 -6.23
N GLU A 71 1.57 18.69 -5.62
CA GLU A 71 0.25 18.47 -5.02
C GLU A 71 0.18 18.97 -3.56
N GLU A 72 1.33 19.00 -2.85
CA GLU A 72 1.45 19.41 -1.44
C GLU A 72 1.76 20.89 -1.19
N ARG A 73 2.08 21.69 -2.22
CA ARG A 73 2.40 23.13 -2.08
C ARG A 73 1.30 23.99 -1.45
N GLN A 74 0.09 23.46 -1.27
CA GLN A 74 -1.00 24.16 -0.59
C GLN A 74 -1.11 23.85 0.92
N SER A 75 -0.36 22.89 1.47
CA SER A 75 -0.61 22.40 2.85
C SER A 75 0.58 22.47 3.81
N TYR A 76 1.85 22.48 3.36
CA TYR A 76 2.96 22.19 4.28
C TYR A 76 3.94 23.34 4.59
N TYR A 77 3.66 24.59 4.18
CA TYR A 77 4.50 25.76 4.52
C TYR A 77 3.99 26.56 5.72
N GLN A 78 3.32 25.93 6.69
CA GLN A 78 2.87 26.61 7.90
C GLN A 78 2.90 25.70 9.14
N ASP A 79 4.01 25.04 9.40
CA ASP A 79 4.44 24.90 10.80
C ASP A 79 5.90 24.46 10.84
N ASN A 80 6.76 25.33 11.37
CA ASN A 80 8.10 25.04 11.94
C ASN A 80 8.95 26.31 12.00
N ASN A 81 8.35 27.44 12.38
CA ASN A 81 9.16 28.56 12.84
C ASN A 81 8.42 29.41 13.88
N THR A 82 8.47 28.97 15.13
CA THR A 82 8.43 29.88 16.29
C THR A 82 8.96 29.15 17.51
N GLY A 83 10.28 29.24 17.71
CA GLY A 83 10.83 29.12 19.05
C GLY A 83 10.46 30.37 19.86
N ALA A 84 10.13 30.19 21.14
CA ALA A 84 10.63 30.96 22.29
C ALA A 84 9.65 30.98 23.49
N TYR A 85 10.13 30.41 24.62
CA TYR A 85 9.76 30.63 26.03
C TYR A 85 8.31 30.39 26.51
N ARG A 86 8.11 29.34 27.34
CA ARG A 86 7.54 29.50 28.70
C ARG A 86 7.84 28.29 29.58
N ASN A 87 8.52 28.54 30.70
CA ASN A 87 8.58 27.64 31.85
C ASN A 87 7.18 27.51 32.47
N GLN A 88 6.70 26.29 32.71
CA GLN A 88 5.89 25.99 33.89
C GLN A 88 5.96 24.50 34.18
N ASN A 89 6.41 24.18 35.39
CA ASN A 89 6.38 22.84 35.97
C ASN A 89 4.95 22.32 35.99
N ASP A 90 4.77 21.04 35.64
CA ASP A 90 3.91 20.13 36.39
C ASP A 90 4.36 18.70 36.13
N ASP A 91 4.68 18.02 37.23
CA ASP A 91 4.90 16.59 37.32
C ASP A 91 3.62 15.84 36.95
N GLN A 92 3.71 14.80 36.10
CA GLN A 92 3.26 13.44 36.45
C GLN A 92 3.26 12.49 35.24
N GLU A 93 3.82 11.32 35.52
CA GLU A 93 3.41 10.00 35.03
C GLU A 93 3.69 9.63 33.56
N GLN A 94 4.81 8.92 33.40
CA GLN A 94 4.88 7.56 32.85
C GLN A 94 3.59 7.10 32.14
N LYS A 95 3.64 6.79 30.84
CA LYS A 95 3.59 5.41 30.32
C LYS A 95 4.15 5.34 28.90
N THR A 96 5.03 4.37 28.74
CA THR A 96 5.47 3.72 27.52
C THR A 96 4.39 3.63 26.43
N GLY A 97 4.70 4.17 25.27
CA GLY A 97 3.93 3.95 24.05
C GLY A 97 4.83 4.20 22.85
N TYR A 98 5.64 3.20 22.50
CA TYR A 98 6.27 3.14 21.18
C TYR A 98 5.17 3.02 20.13
N HIS A 99 4.51 4.14 19.80
CA HIS A 99 3.72 4.23 18.59
C HIS A 99 4.71 4.28 17.43
N LYS A 100 5.11 3.08 16.97
CA LYS A 100 5.51 2.90 15.59
C LYS A 100 4.28 3.25 14.77
N THR A 101 4.16 4.51 14.37
CA THR A 101 3.19 4.98 13.40
C THR A 101 3.52 4.28 12.10
N VAL A 102 2.99 3.08 11.94
CA VAL A 102 2.83 2.49 10.61
C VAL A 102 1.82 3.38 9.92
N ASN A 103 2.31 4.30 9.11
CA ASN A 103 1.48 5.10 8.22
C ASN A 103 0.89 4.12 7.20
N LEU A 104 -0.16 3.39 7.58
CA LEU A 104 -0.96 2.61 6.65
C LEU A 104 -1.65 3.63 5.76
N PRO A 105 -1.30 3.69 4.47
CA PRO A 105 -1.88 4.67 3.59
C PRO A 105 -3.39 4.42 3.49
N GLY A 106 -4.19 5.48 3.60
CA GLY A 106 -5.65 5.39 3.76
C GLY A 106 -6.39 4.62 2.66
N TRP A 107 -5.77 4.43 1.48
CA TRP A 107 -6.31 3.59 0.40
C TRP A 107 -6.38 2.10 0.75
N LEU A 108 -5.52 1.59 1.65
CA LEU A 108 -5.58 0.20 2.10
C LEU A 108 -6.85 -0.10 2.91
N LEU A 109 -7.33 0.87 3.70
CA LEU A 109 -8.60 0.75 4.43
C LEU A 109 -9.79 0.70 3.47
N SER A 110 -9.75 1.43 2.36
CA SER A 110 -10.78 1.35 1.32
C SER A 110 -10.81 -0.02 0.64
N ILE A 111 -9.63 -0.61 0.36
CA ILE A 111 -9.53 -1.96 -0.22
C ILE A 111 -10.05 -3.02 0.77
N ILE A 112 -9.69 -2.91 2.06
CA ILE A 112 -10.15 -3.89 3.06
C ILE A 112 -11.66 -3.81 3.26
N GLY A 113 -12.22 -2.59 3.24
CA GLY A 113 -13.67 -2.38 3.29
C GLY A 113 -14.40 -2.97 2.09
N LEU A 114 -13.87 -2.75 0.87
CA LEU A 114 -14.42 -3.32 -0.36
C LEU A 114 -14.36 -4.86 -0.34
N ALA A 115 -13.24 -5.43 0.11
CA ALA A 115 -13.06 -6.88 0.21
C ALA A 115 -14.06 -7.49 1.21
N LEU A 116 -14.29 -6.85 2.36
CA LEU A 116 -15.29 -7.28 3.33
C LEU A 116 -16.72 -7.18 2.77
N MET A 117 -17.06 -6.10 2.05
CA MET A 117 -18.36 -5.97 1.39
C MET A 117 -18.58 -7.08 0.35
N MET A 118 -17.58 -7.37 -0.47
CA MET A 118 -17.64 -8.43 -1.48
C MET A 118 -17.85 -9.82 -0.84
N LEU A 119 -17.19 -10.08 0.28
CA LEU A 119 -17.37 -11.32 1.05
C LEU A 119 -18.81 -11.47 1.55
N VAL A 120 -19.42 -10.41 2.09
CA VAL A 120 -20.83 -10.43 2.54
C VAL A 120 -21.76 -10.76 1.38
N ILE A 121 -21.52 -10.18 0.20
CA ILE A 121 -22.31 -10.43 -1.00
C ILE A 121 -22.22 -11.91 -1.42
N VAL A 122 -21.01 -12.48 -1.46
CA VAL A 122 -20.80 -13.89 -1.82
C VAL A 122 -21.52 -14.82 -0.85
N VAL A 123 -21.44 -14.55 0.46
CA VAL A 123 -22.14 -15.34 1.49
C VAL A 123 -23.65 -15.25 1.32
N ALA A 124 -24.19 -14.05 1.07
CA ALA A 124 -25.63 -13.88 0.83
C ALA A 124 -26.12 -14.66 -0.41
N PHE A 125 -25.39 -14.57 -1.53
CA PHE A 125 -25.70 -15.35 -2.73
C PHE A 125 -25.55 -16.86 -2.51
N SER A 126 -24.56 -17.30 -1.73
CA SER A 126 -24.35 -18.71 -1.38
C SER A 126 -25.52 -19.27 -0.57
N LEU A 127 -26.03 -18.51 0.41
CA LEU A 127 -27.22 -18.90 1.19
C LEU A 127 -28.45 -19.06 0.32
N ILE A 128 -28.67 -18.15 -0.65
CA ILE A 128 -29.80 -18.23 -1.58
C ILE A 128 -29.63 -19.41 -2.56
N SER A 129 -28.41 -19.62 -3.07
CA SER A 129 -28.08 -20.70 -3.98
C SER A 129 -28.25 -22.08 -3.34
N PHE A 130 -28.05 -22.20 -2.02
CA PHE A 130 -28.33 -23.43 -1.28
C PHE A 130 -29.81 -23.85 -1.33
N PHE A 131 -30.75 -22.88 -1.37
CA PHE A 131 -32.18 -23.15 -1.54
C PHE A 131 -32.61 -23.32 -3.00
N ALA A 132 -31.78 -22.90 -3.96
CA ALA A 132 -32.07 -23.05 -5.39
C ALA A 132 -32.39 -24.50 -5.81
N PRO A 133 -31.65 -25.56 -5.42
CA PRO A 133 -32.00 -26.94 -5.76
C PRO A 133 -33.34 -27.39 -5.14
N ALA A 134 -33.70 -26.91 -3.95
CA ALA A 134 -34.99 -27.21 -3.33
C ALA A 134 -36.15 -26.55 -4.07
N ILE A 135 -36.00 -25.27 -4.47
CA ILE A 135 -36.97 -24.54 -5.30
C ILE A 135 -37.13 -25.21 -6.66
N LEU A 136 -36.02 -25.67 -7.27
CA LEU A 136 -36.02 -26.36 -8.56
C LEU A 136 -36.75 -27.71 -8.46
N ALA A 137 -36.48 -28.50 -7.42
CA ALA A 137 -37.20 -29.75 -7.16
C ALA A 137 -38.71 -29.51 -6.95
N LEU A 138 -39.07 -28.50 -6.15
CA LEU A 138 -40.47 -28.15 -5.88
C LEU A 138 -41.18 -27.65 -7.14
N SER A 139 -40.51 -26.84 -7.97
CA SER A 139 -40.98 -26.41 -9.28
C SER A 139 -41.27 -27.62 -10.19
N LEU A 140 -40.38 -28.61 -10.23
CA LEU A 140 -40.54 -29.82 -11.04
C LEU A 140 -41.75 -30.66 -10.58
N VAL A 141 -41.94 -30.82 -9.27
CA VAL A 141 -43.13 -31.48 -8.69
C VAL A 141 -44.41 -30.73 -9.05
N LEU A 142 -44.43 -29.40 -8.91
CA LEU A 142 -45.58 -28.58 -9.30
C LEU A 142 -45.86 -28.65 -10.79
N LEU A 143 -44.84 -28.72 -11.64
CA LEU A 143 -44.97 -28.85 -13.09
C LEU A 143 -45.62 -30.19 -13.46
N VAL A 144 -45.21 -31.28 -12.83
CA VAL A 144 -45.82 -32.61 -13.03
C VAL A 144 -47.29 -32.63 -12.59
N ILE A 145 -47.59 -32.07 -11.41
CA ILE A 145 -48.99 -31.95 -10.93
C ILE A 145 -49.81 -31.07 -11.89
N HIS A 146 -49.25 -29.94 -12.32
CA HIS A 146 -49.92 -29.03 -13.25
C HIS A 146 -50.16 -29.70 -14.61
N LEU A 147 -49.21 -30.49 -15.10
CA LEU A 147 -49.30 -31.20 -16.37
C LEU A 147 -50.38 -32.28 -16.31
N ILE A 148 -50.41 -33.11 -15.25
CA ILE A 148 -51.47 -34.12 -15.06
C ILE A 148 -52.84 -33.44 -14.94
N ARG A 149 -52.93 -32.35 -14.17
CA ARG A 149 -54.17 -31.59 -13.99
C ARG A 149 -54.59 -30.79 -15.23
N SER A 150 -53.66 -30.45 -16.12
CA SER A 150 -53.98 -29.80 -17.40
C SER A 150 -54.47 -30.82 -18.44
N TRP A 151 -53.95 -32.04 -18.41
CA TRP A 151 -54.44 -33.14 -19.24
C TRP A 151 -55.87 -33.56 -18.87
N GLN A 152 -56.18 -33.60 -17.57
CA GLN A 152 -57.52 -33.93 -17.09
C GLN A 152 -58.60 -32.85 -17.36
N ARG A 153 -58.20 -31.65 -17.84
CA ARG A 153 -59.13 -30.60 -18.27
C ARG A 153 -59.39 -30.59 -19.79
N ARG A 154 -58.75 -31.48 -20.55
CA ARG A 154 -58.86 -31.58 -22.02
C ARG A 154 -59.51 -32.87 -22.52
N TYR A 155 -59.97 -33.75 -21.63
CA TYR A 155 -60.83 -34.91 -21.91
C TYR A 155 -62.14 -34.75 -21.12
#